data_AF-A0A940VEK8-F1
#
_entry.id   AF-A0A940VEK8-F1
#
_cell.length_a   1.000
_cell.length_b   1.000
_cell.length_c   1.000
_cell.angle_alpha   90.00
_cell.angle_beta   90.00
_cell.angle_gamma   90.00
#
_symmetry.space_group_name_H-M   'P 1'
#
loop_
_entity.id
_entity.type
_entity.pdbx_description
1 polymer ?
#
loop_
_entity_poly.entity_id
_entity_poly.type
_entity_poly.pdbx_seq_one_letter_code
_entity_poly.pdbx_strand_id
1 'polypeptide(L)'
;MARNRKGVTRREFLRDTALASGVLTVGGIAPTLALAGQVGEPKLGATLIGKLEGPEYILDPANWPKKFGEAPMLADLVKQGKLPPVDQRVPEEPMVIKPVHSIGRYGGTWRRGFTGPGDGENGNRIVSTDKILFWDYTGTKIVPCVARDVKMSEDGRVIAVLLR
;
A
#
# COMPACT_ATOMS: atom_id res chain seq x y z
N MET A 1 -63.70 14.87 -12.71
CA MET A 1 -63.13 15.01 -11.34
C MET A 1 -61.61 14.95 -11.42
N ALA A 2 -60.92 16.09 -11.35
CA ALA A 2 -59.46 16.15 -11.35
C ALA A 2 -58.96 16.47 -9.93
N ARG A 3 -58.11 15.61 -9.35
CA ARG A 3 -57.55 15.79 -8.01
C ARG A 3 -56.44 16.85 -8.07
N ASN A 4 -56.60 17.92 -7.28
CA ASN A 4 -55.57 18.93 -7.03
C ASN A 4 -54.35 18.26 -6.34
N ARG A 5 -53.17 18.27 -6.98
CA ARG A 5 -51.91 17.85 -6.35
C ARG A 5 -51.37 18.98 -5.49
N LYS A 6 -51.45 18.85 -4.17
CA LYS A 6 -50.73 19.70 -3.21
C LYS A 6 -49.38 19.05 -2.90
N GLY A 7 -48.31 19.58 -3.47
CA GLY A 7 -46.94 19.18 -3.14
C GLY A 7 -45.92 19.88 -4.02
N VAL A 8 -44.90 20.45 -3.40
CA VAL A 8 -43.76 21.08 -4.09
C VAL A 8 -43.03 20.00 -4.88
N THR A 9 -42.86 20.23 -6.17
CA THR A 9 -42.19 19.29 -7.06
C THR A 9 -40.68 19.36 -6.85
N ARG A 10 -39.96 18.26 -7.13
CA ARG A 10 -38.48 18.22 -7.05
C ARG A 10 -37.79 19.35 -7.85
N ARG A 11 -38.45 19.84 -8.89
CA ARG A 11 -37.94 20.93 -9.74
C ARG A 11 -38.07 22.31 -9.08
N GLU A 12 -39.12 22.51 -8.28
CA GLU A 12 -39.32 23.72 -7.48
C GLU A 12 -38.34 23.74 -6.31
N PHE A 13 -38.18 22.61 -5.61
CA PHE A 13 -37.17 22.48 -4.55
C PHE A 13 -35.75 22.81 -5.03
N LEU A 14 -35.35 22.32 -6.22
CA LEU A 14 -34.02 22.60 -6.79
C LEU A 14 -33.86 24.05 -7.27
N ARG A 15 -34.94 24.71 -7.71
CA ARG A 15 -34.91 26.14 -8.04
C ARG A 15 -34.76 27.02 -6.80
N ASP A 16 -35.49 26.69 -5.74
CA ASP A 16 -35.49 27.50 -4.52
C ASP A 16 -34.18 27.38 -3.73
N THR A 17 -33.50 26.22 -3.79
CA THR A 17 -32.16 26.05 -3.20
C THR A 17 -31.05 26.80 -3.95
N ALA A 18 -31.27 27.22 -5.19
CA ALA A 18 -30.27 27.94 -5.99
C ALA A 18 -30.31 29.47 -5.82
N LEU A 19 -31.29 30.01 -5.08
CA LEU A 19 -31.44 31.46 -4.83
C LEU A 19 -30.98 31.90 -3.43
N ALA A 20 -30.37 31.01 -2.64
CA ALA A 20 -29.76 31.34 -1.34
C ALA A 20 -28.26 31.70 -1.41
N SER A 21 -27.70 31.86 -2.61
CA SER A 21 -26.37 32.47 -2.82
C SER A 21 -26.52 33.85 -3.45
N GLY A 22 -27.12 34.77 -2.67
CA GLY A 22 -27.25 36.17 -3.03
C GLY A 22 -25.90 36.89 -2.98
N VAL A 23 -25.55 37.52 -4.10
CA VAL A 23 -24.49 38.53 -4.23
C VAL A 23 -24.81 39.73 -3.32
N LEU A 24 -23.86 40.10 -2.45
CA LEU A 24 -23.85 41.37 -1.72
C LEU A 24 -22.66 42.20 -2.18
N THR A 25 -22.92 43.30 -2.89
CA THR A 25 -21.93 44.37 -3.11
C THR A 25 -22.56 45.72 -2.75
N VAL A 26 -22.25 46.25 -1.56
CA VAL A 26 -22.15 47.69 -1.28
C VAL A 26 -21.14 47.93 -0.14
N GLY A 27 -20.04 48.60 -0.49
CA GLY A 27 -19.21 49.55 0.26
C GLY A 27 -19.02 49.49 1.80
N GLY A 28 -17.76 49.33 2.21
CA GLY A 28 -17.13 50.11 3.28
C GLY A 28 -17.14 49.51 4.69
N ILE A 29 -15.92 49.34 5.24
CA ILE A 29 -15.56 48.77 6.55
C ILE A 29 -15.59 47.24 6.57
N ALA A 30 -14.41 46.63 6.42
CA ALA A 30 -14.22 45.19 6.54
C ALA A 30 -14.31 44.76 8.02
N PRO A 31 -15.26 43.88 8.40
CA PRO A 31 -15.04 43.01 9.53
C PRO A 31 -14.20 41.84 9.03
N THR A 32 -13.02 41.66 9.62
CA THR A 32 -12.23 40.43 9.49
C THR A 32 -13.07 39.27 10.00
N LEU A 33 -13.74 38.56 9.08
CA LEU A 33 -14.27 37.23 9.33
C LEU A 33 -13.06 36.31 9.50
N ALA A 34 -12.67 36.09 10.75
CA ALA A 34 -11.83 34.98 11.12
C ALA A 34 -12.51 33.70 10.59
N LEU A 35 -11.89 33.04 9.60
CA LEU A 35 -12.18 31.64 9.33
C LEU A 35 -11.77 30.87 10.59
N ALA A 36 -12.72 30.67 11.49
CA ALA A 36 -12.62 29.61 12.47
C ALA A 36 -12.46 28.32 11.67
N GLY A 37 -11.25 27.75 11.70
CA GLY A 37 -11.00 26.45 11.11
C GLY A 37 -12.03 25.47 11.66
N GLN A 38 -12.91 24.99 10.79
CA GLN A 38 -13.65 23.78 11.07
C GLN A 38 -12.61 22.68 11.20
N VAL A 39 -12.26 22.34 12.44
CA VAL A 39 -11.64 21.06 12.76
C VAL A 39 -12.68 20.03 12.35
N GLY A 40 -12.56 19.56 11.11
CA GLY A 40 -13.47 18.56 10.56
C GLY A 40 -13.52 17.37 11.50
N GLU A 41 -14.73 16.89 11.78
CA GLU A 41 -14.93 15.67 12.54
C GLU A 41 -13.99 14.57 12.00
N PRO A 42 -13.37 13.78 12.88
CA PRO A 42 -12.50 12.70 12.44
C PRO A 42 -13.31 11.79 11.49
N LYS A 43 -12.80 11.64 10.27
CA LYS A 43 -13.44 10.84 9.21
C LYS A 43 -13.83 9.47 9.78
N LEU A 44 -15.04 9.01 9.47
CA LEU A 44 -15.52 7.69 9.86
C LEU A 44 -14.46 6.63 9.46
N GLY A 45 -13.94 5.90 10.44
CA GLY A 45 -12.88 4.91 10.24
C GLY A 45 -11.45 5.36 10.57
N ALA A 46 -11.24 6.62 10.96
CA ALA A 46 -9.92 7.13 11.37
C ALA A 46 -9.26 6.35 12.52
N THR A 47 -10.06 5.63 13.32
CA THR A 47 -9.62 4.83 14.47
C THR A 47 -9.60 3.32 14.21
N LEU A 48 -10.05 2.86 13.03
CA LEU A 48 -10.14 1.43 12.71
C LEU A 48 -8.81 0.85 12.19
N ILE A 49 -7.90 1.72 11.77
CA ILE A 49 -6.56 1.36 11.37
C ILE A 49 -5.69 1.55 12.62
N GLY A 50 -5.16 0.45 13.16
CA GLY A 50 -4.19 0.52 14.26
C GLY A 50 -2.91 1.27 13.88
N LYS A 51 -1.90 1.26 14.75
CA LYS A 51 -0.60 1.81 14.37
C LYS A 51 -0.06 1.02 13.18
N LEU A 52 0.10 1.71 12.06
CA LEU A 52 0.64 1.10 10.85
C LEU A 52 2.12 0.75 11.08
N GLU A 53 2.47 -0.50 10.84
CA GLU A 53 3.82 -1.03 10.99
C GLU A 53 4.16 -1.96 9.84
N GLY A 54 5.45 -2.07 9.54
CA GLY A 54 5.92 -2.94 8.49
C GLY A 54 7.44 -3.02 8.45
N PRO A 55 7.97 -3.89 7.58
CA PRO A 55 9.38 -4.14 7.50
C PRO A 55 10.11 -2.95 6.88
N GLU A 56 11.40 -2.84 7.20
CA GLU A 56 12.30 -1.84 6.61
C GLU A 56 13.20 -2.53 5.58
N TYR A 57 13.39 -1.91 4.42
CA TYR A 57 14.24 -2.43 3.34
C TYR A 57 15.64 -1.82 3.44
N ILE A 58 16.67 -2.65 3.52
CA ILE A 58 18.06 -2.21 3.58
C ILE A 58 18.63 -2.22 2.17
N LEU A 59 18.69 -1.04 1.54
CA LEU A 59 19.13 -0.88 0.15
C LEU A 59 20.62 -0.59 0.01
N ASP A 60 21.27 -0.14 1.09
CA ASP A 60 22.70 0.16 1.10
C ASP A 60 23.53 -1.13 1.17
N PRO A 61 24.39 -1.41 0.16
CA PRO A 61 25.24 -2.59 0.14
C PRO A 61 26.20 -2.70 1.34
N ALA A 62 26.60 -1.58 1.94
CA ALA A 62 27.47 -1.58 3.11
C ALA A 62 26.84 -2.29 4.32
N ASN A 63 25.51 -2.34 4.36
CA ASN A 63 24.72 -2.91 5.45
C ASN A 63 24.18 -4.31 5.13
N TRP A 64 24.59 -4.93 4.02
CA TRP A 64 24.16 -6.28 3.68
C TRP A 64 24.85 -7.35 4.53
N PRO A 65 24.14 -8.46 4.84
CA PRO A 65 24.73 -9.57 5.58
C PRO A 65 25.79 -10.28 4.73
N LYS A 66 26.95 -10.53 5.33
CA LYS A 66 28.08 -11.23 4.68
C LYS A 66 28.03 -12.76 4.82
N LYS A 67 27.10 -13.27 5.63
CA LYS A 67 26.90 -14.70 5.91
C LYS A 67 25.42 -15.00 5.81
N PHE A 68 25.08 -16.09 5.14
CA PHE A 68 23.70 -16.49 4.96
C PHE A 68 23.36 -17.73 5.80
N GLY A 69 22.16 -17.72 6.36
CA GLY A 69 21.53 -18.90 6.94
C GLY A 69 20.53 -19.48 5.96
N GLU A 70 20.22 -20.77 6.10
CA GLU A 70 19.17 -21.43 5.34
C GLU A 70 18.30 -22.31 6.23
N ALA A 71 17.11 -22.64 5.76
CA ALA A 71 16.20 -23.52 6.49
C ALA A 71 16.83 -24.91 6.68
N PRO A 72 16.63 -25.60 7.83
CA PRO A 72 17.23 -26.90 8.11
C PRO A 72 16.98 -27.95 7.01
N MET A 73 15.76 -27.97 6.46
CA MET A 73 15.40 -28.89 5.36
C MET A 73 16.22 -28.66 4.09
N LEU A 74 16.67 -27.43 3.82
CA LEU A 74 17.52 -27.11 2.66
C LEU A 74 18.98 -27.49 2.94
N ALA A 75 19.47 -27.23 4.16
CA ALA A 75 20.81 -27.62 4.57
C ALA A 75 21.02 -29.14 4.45
N ASP A 76 20.00 -29.95 4.73
CA ASP A 76 20.06 -31.40 4.57
C ASP A 76 20.13 -31.82 3.09
N LEU A 77 19.50 -31.07 2.17
CA LEU A 77 19.65 -31.29 0.72
C LEU A 77 21.04 -30.91 0.21
N VAL A 78 21.64 -29.84 0.77
CA VAL A 78 23.01 -29.44 0.47
C VAL A 78 24.00 -30.52 0.92
N LYS A 79 23.86 -31.05 2.14
CA LYS A 79 24.69 -32.17 2.63
C LYS A 79 24.57 -33.43 1.75
N GLN A 80 23.39 -33.67 1.17
CA GLN A 80 23.16 -34.77 0.24
C GLN A 80 23.70 -34.51 -1.18
N GLY A 81 24.24 -33.32 -1.46
CA GLY A 81 24.70 -32.92 -2.80
C GLY A 81 23.58 -32.69 -3.80
N LYS A 82 22.32 -32.58 -3.35
CA LYS A 82 21.14 -32.37 -4.22
C LYS A 82 20.83 -30.90 -4.46
N LEU A 83 21.44 -30.01 -3.69
CA LEU A 83 21.23 -28.57 -3.77
C LEU A 83 22.58 -27.85 -3.60
N PRO A 84 22.88 -26.80 -4.39
CA PRO A 84 24.04 -25.95 -4.14
C PRO A 84 23.94 -25.25 -2.77
N PRO A 85 25.08 -24.92 -2.12
CA PRO A 85 25.09 -24.18 -0.87
C PRO A 85 24.42 -22.81 -1.03
N VAL A 86 23.89 -22.26 0.06
CA VAL A 86 23.11 -21.00 0.05
C VAL A 86 23.86 -19.84 -0.60
N ASP A 87 25.18 -19.71 -0.37
CA ASP A 87 26.00 -18.63 -0.93
C ASP A 87 26.06 -18.65 -2.46
N GLN A 88 25.79 -19.80 -3.10
CA GLN A 88 25.73 -19.93 -4.56
C GLN A 88 24.31 -19.76 -5.12
N ARG A 89 23.30 -19.72 -4.25
CA ARG A 89 21.88 -19.59 -4.65
C ARG A 89 21.36 -18.17 -4.45
N VAL A 90 21.93 -17.44 -3.51
CA VAL A 90 21.59 -16.04 -3.24
C VAL A 90 22.33 -15.15 -4.25
N PRO A 91 21.65 -14.21 -4.93
CA PRO A 91 22.32 -13.26 -5.84
C PRO A 91 23.33 -12.36 -5.12
N GLU A 92 24.25 -11.77 -5.88
CA GLU A 92 25.21 -10.79 -5.37
C GLU A 92 24.53 -9.54 -4.79
N GLU A 93 23.38 -9.14 -5.36
CA GLU A 93 22.54 -8.04 -4.88
C GLU A 93 21.24 -8.54 -4.21
N PRO A 94 21.31 -9.13 -2.99
CA PRO A 94 20.14 -9.69 -2.32
C PRO A 94 19.13 -8.62 -1.91
N MET A 95 17.88 -9.03 -1.75
CA MET A 95 16.88 -8.20 -1.06
C MET A 95 17.02 -8.39 0.44
N VAL A 96 17.42 -7.33 1.14
CA VAL A 96 17.62 -7.37 2.59
C VAL A 96 16.46 -6.67 3.29
N ILE A 97 15.74 -7.42 4.12
CA ILE A 97 14.55 -6.96 4.83
C ILE A 97 14.83 -7.05 6.33
N LYS A 98 14.69 -5.92 7.03
CA LYS A 98 14.71 -5.83 8.48
C LYS A 98 13.31 -6.12 9.03
N PRO A 99 13.17 -7.14 9.91
CA PRO A 99 11.87 -7.52 10.45
C PRO A 99 11.22 -6.42 11.29
N VAL A 100 9.88 -6.45 11.36
CA VAL A 100 9.07 -5.47 12.13
C VAL A 100 9.37 -5.53 13.64
N HIS A 101 9.48 -6.74 14.19
CA HIS A 101 9.65 -6.95 15.63
C HIS A 101 11.00 -7.60 15.98
N SER A 102 11.31 -8.73 15.36
CA SER A 102 12.53 -9.49 15.67
C SER A 102 12.92 -10.43 14.53
N ILE A 103 14.17 -10.88 14.57
CA ILE A 103 14.67 -11.91 13.65
C ILE A 103 13.83 -13.19 13.78
N GLY A 104 13.33 -13.69 12.65
CA GLY A 104 12.51 -14.89 12.58
C GLY A 104 13.30 -16.19 12.82
N ARG A 105 12.58 -17.29 13.00
CA ARG A 105 13.13 -18.65 13.10
C ARG A 105 12.57 -19.51 11.99
N TYR A 106 13.40 -20.34 11.37
CA TYR A 106 12.95 -21.27 10.33
C TYR A 106 12.04 -22.37 10.89
N GLY A 107 11.07 -22.79 10.07
CA GLY A 107 10.25 -23.97 10.30
C GLY A 107 8.80 -23.68 10.65
N GLY A 108 8.09 -24.74 11.03
CA GLY A 108 6.65 -24.73 11.28
C GLY A 108 5.80 -24.94 10.03
N THR A 109 4.49 -24.94 10.23
CA THR A 109 3.49 -25.04 9.16
C THR A 109 2.47 -23.93 9.34
N TRP A 110 2.38 -23.03 8.37
CA TRP A 110 1.36 -21.99 8.37
C TRP A 110 0.01 -22.57 7.92
N ARG A 111 -0.89 -22.75 8.88
CA ARG A 111 -2.25 -23.24 8.65
C ARG A 111 -3.18 -22.06 8.41
N ARG A 112 -3.93 -22.09 7.30
CA ARG A 112 -4.86 -21.01 6.89
C ARG A 112 -6.23 -21.58 6.57
N GLY A 113 -7.27 -20.75 6.68
CA GLY A 113 -8.59 -21.05 6.14
C GLY A 113 -8.61 -20.81 4.63
N PHE A 114 -9.25 -21.71 3.89
CA PHE A 114 -9.47 -21.63 2.45
C PHE A 114 -10.96 -21.87 2.20
N THR A 115 -11.65 -20.90 1.58
CA THR A 115 -13.11 -20.98 1.41
C THR A 115 -13.54 -21.68 0.12
N GLY A 116 -12.62 -22.37 -0.56
CA GLY A 116 -12.88 -23.12 -1.80
C GLY A 116 -12.33 -22.43 -3.05
N PRO A 117 -12.51 -23.02 -4.25
CA PRO A 117 -11.81 -22.61 -5.48
C PRO A 117 -11.96 -21.14 -5.90
N GLY A 118 -13.03 -20.46 -5.49
CA GLY A 118 -13.23 -19.03 -5.76
C GLY A 118 -12.33 -18.09 -4.93
N ASP A 119 -11.67 -18.59 -3.87
CA ASP A 119 -10.80 -17.82 -2.98
C ASP A 119 -9.35 -17.76 -3.50
N GLY A 120 -9.18 -17.49 -4.79
CA GLY A 120 -7.85 -17.43 -5.43
C GLY A 120 -6.93 -16.38 -4.80
N GLU A 121 -7.50 -15.27 -4.34
CA GLU A 121 -6.76 -14.20 -3.67
C GLU A 121 -6.16 -14.63 -2.33
N ASN A 122 -6.66 -15.70 -1.71
CA ASN A 122 -6.06 -16.25 -0.49
C ASN A 122 -4.66 -16.81 -0.77
N GLY A 123 -4.53 -17.56 -1.87
CA GLY A 123 -3.25 -18.06 -2.36
C GLY A 123 -2.36 -16.93 -2.88
N ASN A 124 -2.92 -16.02 -3.68
CA ASN A 124 -2.19 -14.90 -4.26
C ASN A 124 -1.45 -14.10 -3.19
N ARG A 125 -2.10 -13.75 -2.06
CA ARG A 125 -1.47 -12.97 -0.97
C ARG A 125 -0.22 -13.61 -0.34
N ILE A 126 -0.03 -14.91 -0.47
CA ILE A 126 1.18 -15.61 0.05
C ILE A 126 2.34 -15.45 -0.93
N VAL A 127 2.06 -15.67 -2.22
CA VAL A 127 3.09 -15.74 -3.27
C VAL A 127 3.30 -14.40 -3.96
N SER A 128 2.51 -13.38 -3.63
CA SER A 128 2.50 -12.07 -4.28
C SER A 128 3.80 -11.26 -4.16
N THR A 129 4.80 -11.74 -3.42
CA THR A 129 6.06 -11.03 -3.19
C THR A 129 7.11 -11.26 -4.30
N ASP A 130 6.70 -11.72 -5.47
CA ASP A 130 7.53 -12.03 -6.64
C ASP A 130 7.31 -11.04 -7.81
N LYS A 131 6.85 -9.82 -7.52
CA LYS A 131 6.55 -8.80 -8.52
C LYS A 131 7.84 -8.12 -9.01
N ILE A 132 7.77 -7.43 -10.14
CA ILE A 132 8.91 -6.65 -10.65
C ILE A 132 9.34 -5.62 -9.60
N LEU A 133 8.37 -4.87 -9.06
CA LEU A 133 8.52 -3.96 -7.93
C LEU A 133 7.38 -4.24 -6.95
N PHE A 134 7.51 -3.75 -5.72
CA PHE A 134 6.46 -3.88 -4.73
C PHE A 134 6.14 -2.55 -4.06
N TRP A 135 5.18 -2.57 -3.14
CA TRP A 135 4.83 -1.41 -2.32
C TRP A 135 5.34 -1.60 -0.90
N ASP A 136 5.73 -0.50 -0.26
CA ASP A 136 5.95 -0.51 1.18
C ASP A 136 4.64 -0.80 1.92
N TYR A 137 4.74 -1.07 3.22
CA TYR A 137 3.57 -1.40 4.06
C TYR A 137 2.53 -0.26 4.14
N THR A 138 2.90 0.96 3.74
CA THR A 138 1.97 2.10 3.63
C THR A 138 1.24 2.16 2.30
N GLY A 139 1.72 1.45 1.27
CA GLY A 139 1.18 1.51 -0.08
C GLY A 139 1.51 2.79 -0.82
N THR A 140 2.43 3.61 -0.31
CA THR A 140 2.72 4.95 -0.87
C THR A 140 4.06 5.03 -1.58
N LYS A 141 4.97 4.10 -1.28
CA LYS A 141 6.30 4.07 -1.86
C LYS A 141 6.52 2.76 -2.61
N ILE A 142 7.07 2.89 -3.80
CA ILE A 142 7.59 1.75 -4.55
C ILE A 142 8.87 1.29 -3.84
N VAL A 143 8.97 -0.01 -3.61
CA VAL A 143 10.14 -0.66 -3.02
C VAL A 143 10.68 -1.74 -3.97
N PRO A 144 11.99 -2.02 -3.95
CA PRO A 144 12.58 -3.05 -4.78
C PRO A 144 11.99 -4.42 -4.51
N CYS A 145 11.81 -5.21 -5.57
CA CYS A 145 11.39 -6.59 -5.49
C CYS A 145 12.31 -7.46 -6.36
N VAL A 146 11.82 -8.10 -7.42
CA VAL A 146 12.67 -8.79 -8.40
C VAL A 146 13.62 -7.81 -9.10
N ALA A 147 13.12 -6.63 -9.48
CA ALA A 147 13.94 -5.52 -9.93
C ALA A 147 14.48 -4.72 -8.74
N ARG A 148 15.71 -4.21 -8.90
CA ARG A 148 16.33 -3.32 -7.90
C ARG A 148 15.81 -1.90 -7.98
N ASP A 149 15.45 -1.43 -9.18
CA ASP A 149 15.01 -0.06 -9.41
C ASP A 149 14.25 0.09 -10.74
N VAL A 150 13.58 1.22 -10.92
CA VAL A 150 12.91 1.62 -12.16
C VAL A 150 13.15 3.08 -12.47
N LYS A 151 13.43 3.39 -13.73
CA LYS A 151 13.60 4.76 -14.22
C LYS A 151 12.60 5.05 -15.31
N MET A 152 11.88 6.15 -15.18
CA MET A 152 10.96 6.62 -16.21
C MET A 152 11.61 7.78 -16.96
N SER A 153 11.48 7.79 -18.29
CA SER A 153 11.90 8.92 -19.11
C SER A 153 11.12 10.18 -18.76
N GLU A 154 11.70 11.35 -19.02
CA GLU A 154 11.06 12.65 -18.73
C GLU A 154 9.70 12.82 -19.46
N ASP A 155 9.56 12.22 -20.64
CA ASP A 155 8.32 12.23 -21.43
C ASP A 155 7.30 11.16 -20.99
N GLY A 156 7.65 10.31 -20.02
CA GLY A 156 6.79 9.26 -19.47
C GLY A 156 6.53 8.07 -20.40
N ARG A 157 7.23 7.97 -21.54
CA ARG A 157 6.96 6.95 -22.57
C ARG A 157 7.81 5.69 -22.43
N VAL A 158 8.94 5.78 -21.74
CA VAL A 158 9.89 4.69 -21.58
C VAL A 158 10.13 4.43 -20.11
N ILE A 159 10.01 3.16 -19.73
CA ILE A 159 10.30 2.68 -18.39
C ILE A 159 11.46 1.68 -18.50
N ALA A 160 12.61 2.05 -17.94
CA ALA A 160 13.76 1.17 -17.81
C ALA A 160 13.68 0.45 -16.46
N VAL A 161 13.58 -0.88 -16.50
CA VAL A 161 13.59 -1.75 -15.32
C VAL A 161 15.01 -2.24 -15.07
N LEU A 162 15.56 -1.96 -13.89
CA LEU A 162 16.91 -2.37 -13.51
C LEU A 162 16.80 -3.65 -12.67
N LEU A 163 17.34 -4.75 -13.18
CA LEU A 163 17.39 -6.03 -12.47
C LEU A 163 18.56 -6.07 -11.46
N ARG A 164 18.49 -7.04 -10.55
CA ARG A 164 19.54 -7.38 -9.60
C ARG A 164 20.60 -8.27 -10.23
#